data_AF-A0A9E6AM09-F1
#
_entry.id   AF-A0A9E6AM09-F1
#
_cell.length_a   1.000
_cell.length_b   1.000
_cell.length_c   1.000
_cell.angle_alpha   90.00
_cell.angle_beta   90.00
_cell.angle_gamma   90.00
#
_symmetry.space_group_name_H-M   'P 1'
#
loop_
_entity.id
_entity.type
_entity.pdbx_description
1 polymer ?
#
loop_
_entity_poly.entity_id
_entity_poly.type
_entity_poly.pdbx_seq_one_letter_code
_entity_poly.pdbx_strand_id
1 'polypeptide(L)'
;MWTDLGVGGRLGVIASVVLLLGYGVYRGLRRLGKAGRHTLLVAFTSLSFAGLLGLGYWSKILPEPQGTYFVLWHQVVRVGAAASATVLVLGSMALLLPRILNLVERWGFVGFVAGRHVRASKSGFLTVISLLSISGVGVSAFALCAVVSIMGGFGADLKRKILGNSAHITIDTPEVLGFLDWEDLLIKLRARPEVFAATPVVGGEAMASSHSNTAGVLVRGIETTSIGSVIELVSNIEVGKFEYLTDPIKLTQLKEDDVIGLGPGGERYLKGPSSKRWFGHDPIDDAVSAAMMPEDVLPGVVLGRELAKSLHVYVGDDVKLVSPLGELSPIGVLPRTSRYRVAGIFYSGMYEYDASHAYMLLDEAQKFLDMEGYVSKIDVKIVSDADLEEARVGLSAAVAKPLRVRDWKELNKSLFAALKLEKIVTFLILSVAIAVASFCIICTLLLMVTEKSKEIAVLKSLGASNRNVLEIFMVEGTMIGAIGTFFGVITALVLCKGLEQFGVRLDPEVYYVDRLPIEVNKWDYAMVAVAALGITVLATVYPALAASRLRPVDGIRHE
;
A
#
# COMPACT_ATOMS: atom_id res chain seq x y z
N MET A 1 33.53 -2.31 17.56
CA MET A 1 32.68 -1.55 18.52
C MET A 1 31.26 -1.29 18.01
N TRP A 2 31.06 -0.60 16.88
CA TRP A 2 29.70 -0.43 16.30
C TRP A 2 29.11 -1.74 15.76
N THR A 3 29.96 -2.58 15.16
CA THR A 3 29.62 -3.93 14.69
C THR A 3 29.26 -4.88 15.84
N ASP A 4 29.91 -4.73 17.00
CA ASP A 4 29.75 -5.61 18.17
C ASP A 4 28.55 -5.24 19.05
N LEU A 5 28.02 -4.02 18.89
CA LEU A 5 26.75 -3.63 19.49
C LEU A 5 25.63 -4.37 18.76
N GLY A 6 24.92 -5.26 19.46
CA GLY A 6 23.66 -5.83 18.99
C GLY A 6 22.63 -4.75 18.67
N VAL A 7 21.51 -5.12 18.03
CA VAL A 7 20.48 -4.19 17.55
C VAL A 7 20.00 -3.22 18.63
N GLY A 8 19.75 -3.72 19.85
CA GLY A 8 19.36 -2.89 21.00
C GLY A 8 20.44 -1.89 21.44
N GLY A 9 21.72 -2.29 21.39
CA GLY A 9 22.84 -1.42 21.74
C GLY A 9 23.02 -0.27 20.74
N ARG A 10 22.87 -0.54 19.43
CA ARG A 10 22.93 0.49 18.39
C ARG A 10 21.78 1.49 18.52
N LEU A 11 20.56 1.01 18.76
CA LEU A 11 19.39 1.87 18.98
C LEU A 11 19.55 2.73 20.22
N GLY A 12 20.08 2.17 21.32
CA GLY A 12 20.37 2.93 22.55
C GLY A 12 21.35 4.07 22.32
N VAL A 13 22.42 3.84 21.55
CA VAL A 13 23.40 4.89 21.20
C VAL A 13 22.76 5.98 20.33
N ILE A 14 21.97 5.59 19.32
CA ILE A 14 21.27 6.56 18.45
C ILE A 14 20.29 7.41 19.26
N ALA A 15 19.46 6.79 20.09
CA ALA A 15 18.51 7.50 20.94
C ALA A 15 19.20 8.47 21.91
N SER A 16 20.32 8.05 22.50
CA SER A 16 21.12 8.89 23.40
C SER A 16 21.71 10.11 22.69
N VAL A 17 22.24 9.91 21.48
CA VAL A 17 22.78 11.00 20.64
C VAL A 17 21.68 11.96 20.22
N VAL A 18 20.51 11.46 19.81
CA VAL A 18 19.34 12.28 19.44
C VAL A 18 18.85 13.10 20.63
N LEU A 19 18.73 12.51 21.82
CA LEU A 19 18.32 13.21 23.04
C LEU A 19 19.34 14.27 23.46
N LEU A 20 20.65 13.97 23.37
CA LEU A 20 21.71 14.94 23.68
C LEU A 20 21.74 16.10 22.69
N LEU A 21 21.59 15.83 21.39
CA LEU A 21 21.47 16.86 20.36
C LEU A 21 20.21 17.71 20.56
N GLY A 22 19.06 17.06 20.82
CA GLY A 22 17.80 17.75 21.10
C GLY A 22 17.89 18.64 22.34
N TYR A 23 18.51 18.16 23.42
CA TYR A 23 18.76 18.93 24.62
C TYR A 23 19.73 20.10 24.38
N GLY A 24 20.80 19.88 23.60
CA GLY A 24 21.74 20.92 23.19
C GLY A 24 21.08 22.03 22.38
N VAL A 25 20.23 21.67 21.41
CA VAL A 25 19.43 22.60 20.60
C VAL A 25 18.46 23.38 21.49
N TYR A 26 17.71 22.71 22.38
CA TYR A 26 16.78 23.34 23.32
C TYR A 26 17.48 24.36 24.23
N ARG A 27 18.63 23.99 24.81
CA ARG A 27 19.39 24.86 25.71
C ARG A 27 20.04 26.03 24.96
N GLY A 28 20.47 25.80 23.72
CA GLY A 28 20.97 26.84 22.81
C GLY A 28 19.90 27.87 22.43
N LEU A 29 18.71 27.40 22.06
CA LEU A 29 17.54 28.25 21.73
C LEU A 29 17.13 29.20 22.86
N ARG A 30 17.28 28.77 24.12
CA ARG A 30 17.00 29.61 25.31
C ARG A 30 18.04 30.71 25.57
N ARG A 31 19.31 30.54 25.15
CA ARG A 31 20.41 31.49 25.43
C ARG A 31 20.70 32.47 24.29
N LEU A 32 20.19 32.23 23.09
CA LEU A 32 20.53 33.01 21.89
C LEU A 32 19.51 34.11 21.58
N GLY A 33 20.02 35.30 21.25
CA GLY A 33 19.25 36.40 20.64
C GLY A 33 18.79 36.08 19.22
N LYS A 34 18.06 37.00 18.56
CA LYS A 34 17.47 36.79 17.21
C LYS A 34 18.47 36.28 16.17
N ALA A 35 19.68 36.84 16.14
CA ALA A 35 20.74 36.42 15.21
C ALA A 35 21.19 34.97 15.46
N GLY A 36 21.36 34.60 16.74
CA GLY A 36 21.77 33.25 17.11
C GLY A 36 20.72 32.17 16.82
N ARG A 37 19.42 32.49 16.97
CA ARG A 37 18.32 31.59 16.58
C ARG A 37 18.28 31.32 15.08
N HIS A 38 18.52 32.35 14.26
CA HIS A 38 18.61 32.19 12.81
C HIS A 38 19.81 31.30 12.43
N THR A 39 20.99 31.54 13.01
CA THR A 39 22.18 30.70 12.76
C THR A 39 21.95 29.24 13.16
N LEU A 40 21.29 28.98 14.29
CA LEU A 40 20.91 27.62 14.69
C LEU A 40 19.95 26.95 13.70
N LEU A 41 18.93 27.67 13.24
CA LEU A 41 17.97 27.16 12.24
C LEU A 41 18.67 26.81 10.92
N VAL A 42 19.57 27.67 10.46
CA VAL A 42 20.39 27.40 9.26
C VAL A 42 21.27 26.16 9.49
N ALA A 43 21.98 26.08 10.61
CA ALA A 43 22.83 24.93 10.93
C ALA A 43 22.02 23.61 10.98
N PHE A 44 20.85 23.62 11.59
CA PHE A 44 19.96 22.45 11.67
C PHE A 44 19.40 22.04 10.30
N THR A 45 19.04 23.02 9.46
CA THR A 45 18.57 22.77 8.10
C THR A 45 19.69 22.20 7.23
N SER A 46 20.91 22.75 7.34
CA SER A 46 22.10 22.23 6.65
C SER A 46 22.48 20.82 7.11
N LEU A 47 22.37 20.51 8.41
CA LEU A 47 22.59 19.17 8.93
C LEU A 47 21.56 18.17 8.37
N SER A 48 20.29 18.58 8.27
CA SER A 48 19.23 17.74 7.69
C SER A 48 19.45 17.50 6.20
N PHE A 49 19.98 18.49 5.46
CA PHE A 49 20.38 18.33 4.07
C PHE A 49 21.53 17.31 3.92
N ALA A 50 22.56 17.41 4.76
CA ALA A 50 23.66 16.45 4.79
C ALA A 50 23.16 15.04 5.15
N GLY A 51 22.23 14.94 6.12
CA GLY A 51 21.58 13.68 6.50
C GLY A 51 20.78 13.07 5.35
N LEU A 52 20.01 13.88 4.61
CA LEU A 52 19.28 13.43 3.42
C LEU A 52 20.22 12.89 2.34
N LEU A 53 21.31 13.59 2.03
CA LEU A 53 22.28 13.14 1.05
C LEU A 53 22.98 11.85 1.50
N GLY A 54 23.44 11.80 2.75
CA GLY A 54 24.16 10.65 3.31
C GLY A 54 23.28 9.41 3.43
N LEU A 55 22.15 9.52 4.13
CA LEU A 55 21.21 8.42 4.32
C LEU A 55 20.50 8.03 3.02
N GLY A 56 20.22 9.00 2.15
CA GLY A 56 19.60 8.76 0.84
C GLY A 56 20.55 8.08 -0.15
N TYR A 57 21.85 8.37 -0.10
CA TYR A 57 22.84 7.61 -0.86
C TYR A 57 23.01 6.20 -0.28
N TRP A 58 23.11 6.10 1.05
CA TRP A 58 23.24 4.81 1.71
C TRP A 58 22.04 3.89 1.46
N SER A 59 20.83 4.45 1.47
CA SER A 59 19.60 3.67 1.22
C SER A 59 19.55 3.05 -0.18
N LYS A 60 20.17 3.67 -1.19
CA LYS A 60 20.28 3.12 -2.56
C LYS A 60 21.31 1.99 -2.69
N ILE A 61 22.31 1.94 -1.81
CA ILE A 61 23.36 0.91 -1.84
C ILE A 61 22.94 -0.32 -1.03
N LEU A 62 22.03 -0.16 -0.08
CA LEU A 62 21.56 -1.27 0.73
C LEU A 62 20.95 -2.35 -0.16
N PRO A 63 21.37 -3.63 -0.01
CA PRO A 63 20.80 -4.71 -0.79
C PRO A 63 19.29 -4.79 -0.55
N GLU A 64 18.57 -5.03 -1.64
CA GLU A 64 17.15 -5.29 -1.64
C GLU A 64 16.93 -6.80 -1.58
N PRO A 65 16.84 -7.43 -0.40
CA PRO A 65 16.45 -8.84 -0.35
C PRO A 65 15.08 -8.97 -1.02
N GLN A 66 14.87 -9.77 -2.06
CA GLN A 66 13.49 -10.05 -2.49
C GLN A 66 12.82 -10.90 -1.35
N GLY A 67 11.50 -11.06 -1.35
CA GLY A 67 10.73 -11.84 -0.34
C GLY A 67 10.91 -11.51 1.17
N THR A 68 10.85 -12.52 2.05
CA THR A 68 10.45 -12.45 3.49
C THR A 68 11.45 -11.85 4.49
N TYR A 69 12.67 -11.45 4.10
CA TYR A 69 13.66 -10.98 5.09
C TYR A 69 13.48 -9.52 5.50
N PHE A 70 12.93 -9.30 6.69
CA PHE A 70 12.86 -8.00 7.35
C PHE A 70 14.19 -7.65 8.06
N VAL A 71 15.02 -6.82 7.42
CA VAL A 71 16.25 -6.29 8.06
C VAL A 71 15.95 -4.93 8.70
N LEU A 72 15.74 -4.92 10.01
CA LEU A 72 15.39 -3.71 10.77
C LEU A 72 16.35 -2.53 10.50
N TRP A 73 17.66 -2.80 10.41
CA TRP A 73 18.65 -1.74 10.17
C TRP A 73 18.48 -1.06 8.81
N HIS A 74 18.11 -1.81 7.76
CA HIS A 74 17.86 -1.20 6.45
C HIS A 74 16.66 -0.25 6.50
N GLN A 75 15.63 -0.62 7.27
CA GLN A 75 14.46 0.22 7.48
C GLN A 75 14.81 1.50 8.25
N VAL A 76 15.65 1.42 9.27
CA VAL A 76 16.11 2.61 10.03
C VAL A 76 16.80 3.62 9.11
N VAL A 77 17.65 3.17 8.18
CA VAL A 77 18.33 4.06 7.22
C VAL A 77 17.33 4.70 6.24
N ARG A 78 16.41 3.90 5.68
CA ARG A 78 15.38 4.35 4.72
C ARG A 78 14.41 5.35 5.35
N VAL A 79 13.89 5.04 6.54
CA VAL A 79 13.02 5.94 7.32
C VAL A 79 13.80 7.18 7.75
N GLY A 80 15.06 7.03 8.14
CA GLY A 80 15.95 8.15 8.47
C GLY A 80 16.16 9.12 7.30
N ALA A 81 16.27 8.62 6.06
CA ALA A 81 16.35 9.46 4.87
C ALA A 81 15.05 10.24 4.63
N ALA A 82 13.89 9.58 4.70
CA ALA A 82 12.57 10.23 4.57
C ALA A 82 12.33 11.26 5.69
N ALA A 83 12.71 10.94 6.93
CA ALA A 83 12.62 11.86 8.06
C ALA A 83 13.55 13.07 7.87
N SER A 84 14.79 12.87 7.41
CA SER A 84 15.73 13.95 7.13
C SER A 84 15.21 14.89 6.03
N ALA A 85 14.57 14.35 4.98
CA ALA A 85 13.90 15.15 3.96
C ALA A 85 12.77 16.00 4.54
N THR A 86 11.95 15.40 5.39
CA THR A 86 10.81 16.07 6.05
C THR A 86 11.30 17.21 6.95
N VAL A 87 12.33 16.96 7.76
CA VAL A 87 12.92 17.96 8.65
C VAL A 87 13.61 19.08 7.86
N LEU A 88 14.31 18.76 6.78
CA LEU A 88 14.90 19.73 5.86
C LEU A 88 13.83 20.69 5.30
N VAL A 89 12.70 20.14 4.89
CA VAL A 89 11.58 20.90 4.33
C VAL A 89 10.98 21.83 5.38
N LEU A 90 10.68 21.32 6.57
CA LEU A 90 10.21 22.14 7.70
C LEU A 90 11.20 23.26 8.06
N GLY A 91 12.51 22.97 8.10
CA GLY A 91 13.57 23.96 8.36
C GLY A 91 13.66 25.03 7.27
N SER A 92 13.62 24.62 6.00
CA SER A 92 13.64 25.54 4.85
C SER A 92 12.41 26.45 4.83
N MET A 93 11.24 25.92 5.19
CA MET A 93 9.99 26.65 5.28
C MET A 93 10.00 27.64 6.44
N ALA A 94 10.56 27.27 7.60
CA ALA A 94 10.79 28.20 8.70
C ALA A 94 11.73 29.36 8.32
N LEU A 95 12.74 29.11 7.49
CA LEU A 95 13.64 30.15 6.96
C LEU A 95 13.00 31.02 5.88
N LEU A 96 12.03 30.49 5.12
CA LEU A 96 11.28 31.22 4.10
C LEU A 96 10.15 32.08 4.68
N LEU A 97 9.58 31.69 5.81
CA LEU A 97 8.46 32.37 6.45
C LEU A 97 8.68 33.89 6.61
N PRO A 98 9.85 34.40 7.08
CA PRO A 98 10.10 35.83 7.14
C PRO A 98 10.07 36.52 5.76
N ARG A 99 10.53 35.86 4.70
CA ARG A 99 10.49 36.44 3.35
C ARG A 99 9.07 36.55 2.82
N ILE A 100 8.24 35.54 3.07
CA ILE A 100 6.81 35.53 2.70
C ILE A 100 6.08 36.68 3.41
N LEU A 101 6.30 36.81 4.73
CA LEU A 101 5.69 37.89 5.52
C LEU A 101 6.14 39.29 5.01
N ASN A 102 7.41 39.47 4.66
CA ASN A 102 7.91 40.73 4.08
C ASN A 102 7.22 41.08 2.74
N LEU A 103 6.86 40.07 1.95
CA LEU A 103 6.22 40.27 0.66
C LEU A 103 4.78 40.75 0.85
N VAL A 104 4.05 40.16 1.80
CA VAL A 104 2.69 40.59 2.14
C VAL A 104 2.66 41.96 2.81
N GLU A 105 3.66 42.29 3.62
CA GLU A 105 3.80 43.62 4.23
C GLU A 105 3.90 44.76 3.18
N ARG A 106 4.24 44.45 1.92
CA ARG A 106 4.40 45.44 0.83
C ARG A 106 3.15 45.64 -0.03
N TRP A 107 2.11 44.81 0.12
CA TRP A 107 0.94 44.80 -0.78
C TRP A 107 -0.10 45.90 -0.52
N GLY A 108 0.05 46.67 0.55
CA GLY A 108 -0.85 47.77 0.90
C GLY A 108 -1.05 47.89 2.41
N PHE A 109 -1.90 48.82 2.84
CA PHE A 109 -2.16 49.06 4.26
C PHE A 109 -2.67 47.81 5.00
N VAL A 110 -3.65 47.10 4.41
CA VAL A 110 -4.26 45.91 5.00
C VAL A 110 -3.23 44.79 5.19
N GLY A 111 -2.44 44.50 4.14
CA GLY A 111 -1.37 43.49 4.19
C GLY A 111 -0.23 43.87 5.14
N PHE A 112 0.10 45.16 5.23
CA PHE A 112 1.08 45.68 6.18
C PHE A 112 0.67 45.46 7.64
N VAL A 113 -0.60 45.72 7.98
CA VAL A 113 -1.11 45.51 9.35
C VAL A 113 -1.20 44.01 9.65
N ALA A 114 -1.80 43.22 8.75
CA ALA A 114 -1.98 41.78 8.92
C ALA A 114 -0.62 41.04 9.06
N GLY A 115 0.35 41.33 8.20
CA GLY A 115 1.68 40.71 8.27
C GLY A 115 2.39 41.00 9.59
N ARG A 116 2.18 42.19 10.16
CA ARG A 116 2.73 42.56 11.47
C ARG A 116 2.03 41.91 12.65
N HIS A 117 0.72 41.70 12.59
CA HIS A 117 0.00 40.95 13.61
C HIS A 117 0.54 39.52 13.72
N VAL A 118 0.69 38.82 12.58
CA VAL A 118 1.26 37.46 12.52
C VAL A 118 2.71 37.40 13.04
N ARG A 119 3.50 38.46 12.82
CA ARG A 119 4.94 38.52 13.17
C ARG A 119 5.23 39.02 14.59
N ALA A 120 4.24 39.55 15.31
CA ALA A 120 4.36 40.45 16.47
C ALA A 120 5.70 40.44 17.24
N SER A 121 6.47 41.54 17.16
CA SER A 121 7.82 41.61 17.72
C SER A 121 7.95 42.08 19.18
N LYS A 122 6.84 42.43 19.86
CA LYS A 122 6.85 43.02 21.22
C LYS A 122 6.30 42.10 22.34
N SER A 123 5.46 41.13 22.02
CA SER A 123 4.94 40.15 22.99
C SER A 123 5.20 38.75 22.44
N GLY A 124 6.01 37.96 23.16
CA GLY A 124 6.29 36.57 22.77
C GLY A 124 5.04 35.70 22.72
N PHE A 125 3.97 36.10 23.43
CA PHE A 125 2.71 35.37 23.49
C PHE A 125 1.96 35.38 22.15
N LEU A 126 1.84 36.54 21.49
CA LEU A 126 1.20 36.68 20.18
C LEU A 126 1.90 35.85 19.09
N THR A 127 3.23 35.83 19.07
CA THR A 127 3.98 34.98 18.12
C THR A 127 3.78 33.49 18.35
N VAL A 128 3.56 33.08 19.60
CA VAL A 128 3.25 31.69 19.93
C VAL A 128 1.87 31.32 19.40
N ILE A 129 0.89 32.20 19.54
CA ILE A 129 -0.47 32.00 19.04
C ILE A 129 -0.47 31.79 17.52
N SER A 130 0.12 32.71 16.75
CA SER A 130 0.18 32.56 15.29
C SER A 130 0.96 31.32 14.85
N LEU A 131 2.05 30.97 15.56
CA LEU A 131 2.80 29.75 15.28
C LEU A 131 1.96 28.49 15.54
N LEU A 132 1.22 28.45 16.63
CA LEU A 132 0.33 27.35 16.97
C LEU A 132 -0.77 27.17 15.91
N SER A 133 -1.32 28.25 15.37
CA SER A 133 -2.36 28.18 14.32
C SER A 133 -1.81 27.72 12.99
N ILE A 134 -0.69 28.28 12.55
CA ILE A 134 -0.02 27.85 11.31
C ILE A 134 0.34 26.37 11.43
N SER A 135 0.86 25.95 12.59
CA SER A 135 1.18 24.56 12.86
C SER A 135 -0.06 23.68 12.90
N GLY A 136 -1.16 24.13 13.53
CA GLY A 136 -2.42 23.40 13.59
C GLY A 136 -3.00 23.15 12.20
N VAL A 137 -3.10 24.19 11.38
CA VAL A 137 -3.54 24.07 9.98
C VAL A 137 -2.59 23.19 9.17
N GLY A 138 -1.28 23.36 9.35
CA GLY A 138 -0.27 22.56 8.65
C GLY A 138 -0.28 21.08 9.02
N VAL A 139 -0.41 20.75 10.30
CA VAL A 139 -0.53 19.36 10.78
C VAL A 139 -1.82 18.73 10.26
N SER A 140 -2.94 19.46 10.28
CA SER A 140 -4.18 18.98 9.69
C SER A 140 -4.03 18.71 8.19
N ALA A 141 -3.55 19.68 7.40
CA ALA A 141 -3.37 19.49 5.96
C ALA A 141 -2.38 18.36 5.64
N PHE A 142 -1.30 18.23 6.42
CA PHE A 142 -0.36 17.11 6.33
C PHE A 142 -1.06 15.77 6.58
N ALA A 143 -1.82 15.65 7.66
CA ALA A 143 -2.50 14.42 8.03
C ALA A 143 -3.52 14.00 6.96
N LEU A 144 -4.28 14.95 6.39
CA LEU A 144 -5.23 14.69 5.32
C LEU A 144 -4.55 14.13 4.08
N CYS A 145 -3.48 14.79 3.61
CA CYS A 145 -2.69 14.32 2.47
C CYS A 145 -2.07 12.94 2.73
N ALA A 146 -1.51 12.71 3.91
CA ALA A 146 -0.89 11.44 4.27
C ALA A 146 -1.90 10.29 4.29
N VAL A 147 -3.06 10.48 4.95
CA VAL A 147 -4.13 9.47 5.01
C VAL A 147 -4.63 9.13 3.62
N VAL A 148 -4.92 10.13 2.78
CA VAL A 148 -5.40 9.88 1.41
C VAL A 148 -4.35 9.13 0.58
N SER A 149 -3.06 9.43 0.74
CA SER A 149 -1.99 8.75 -0.01
C SER A 149 -1.82 7.29 0.40
N ILE A 150 -1.88 7.01 1.70
CA ILE A 150 -1.73 5.65 2.22
C ILE A 150 -2.97 4.82 1.85
N MET A 151 -4.16 5.34 2.11
CA MET A 151 -5.41 4.62 1.82
C MET A 151 -5.61 4.41 0.32
N GLY A 152 -5.32 5.43 -0.50
CA GLY A 152 -5.31 5.30 -1.96
C GLY A 152 -4.33 4.22 -2.44
N GLY A 153 -3.12 4.20 -1.86
CA GLY A 153 -2.12 3.18 -2.15
C GLY A 153 -2.58 1.76 -1.82
N PHE A 154 -3.17 1.52 -0.64
CA PHE A 154 -3.73 0.21 -0.29
C PHE A 154 -4.84 -0.23 -1.23
N GLY A 155 -5.77 0.69 -1.57
CA GLY A 155 -6.84 0.41 -2.50
C GLY A 155 -6.32 0.02 -3.89
N ALA A 156 -5.29 0.73 -4.38
CA ALA A 156 -4.66 0.44 -5.66
C ALA A 156 -3.85 -0.87 -5.65
N ASP A 157 -3.12 -1.16 -4.57
CA ASP A 157 -2.38 -2.41 -4.43
C ASP A 157 -3.32 -3.62 -4.40
N LEU A 158 -4.39 -3.55 -3.59
CA LEU A 158 -5.39 -4.60 -3.53
C LEU A 158 -6.07 -4.80 -4.89
N LYS A 159 -6.46 -3.70 -5.56
CA LYS A 159 -7.04 -3.77 -6.92
C LYS A 159 -6.10 -4.45 -7.91
N ARG A 160 -4.81 -4.08 -7.91
CA ARG A 160 -3.79 -4.67 -8.79
C ARG A 160 -3.63 -6.16 -8.53
N LYS A 161 -3.53 -6.59 -7.27
CA LYS A 161 -3.40 -8.01 -6.90
C LYS A 161 -4.62 -8.84 -7.28
N ILE A 162 -5.83 -8.27 -7.17
CA ILE A 162 -7.06 -8.94 -7.61
C ILE A 162 -7.04 -9.13 -9.14
N LEU A 163 -6.73 -8.07 -9.90
CA LEU A 163 -6.70 -8.09 -11.37
C LEU A 163 -5.57 -8.97 -11.93
N GLY A 164 -4.46 -9.14 -11.22
CA GLY A 164 -3.38 -10.04 -11.63
C GLY A 164 -3.72 -11.53 -11.47
N ASN A 165 -4.52 -11.87 -10.45
CA ASN A 165 -4.82 -13.27 -10.09
C ASN A 165 -6.25 -13.73 -10.46
N SER A 166 -7.07 -12.85 -11.00
CA SER A 166 -8.43 -13.14 -11.45
C SER A 166 -8.62 -12.72 -12.89
N ALA A 167 -9.44 -13.47 -13.63
CA ALA A 167 -9.90 -13.05 -14.94
C ALA A 167 -10.78 -11.80 -14.85
N HIS A 168 -10.83 -11.00 -15.90
CA HIS A 168 -11.65 -9.79 -15.93
C HIS A 168 -13.15 -10.14 -15.99
N ILE A 169 -13.46 -11.15 -16.79
CA ILE A 169 -14.80 -11.70 -16.93
C ILE A 169 -14.70 -13.22 -16.78
N THR A 170 -15.63 -13.80 -16.02
CA THR A 170 -15.79 -15.25 -15.88
C THR A 170 -17.16 -15.63 -16.39
N ILE A 171 -17.19 -16.64 -17.26
CA ILE A 171 -18.41 -17.26 -17.77
C ILE A 171 -18.56 -18.60 -17.07
N ASP A 172 -19.56 -18.73 -16.20
CA ASP A 172 -19.75 -19.92 -15.38
C ASP A 172 -21.18 -20.45 -15.45
N THR A 173 -21.39 -21.65 -14.92
CA THR A 173 -22.71 -22.29 -14.83
C THR A 173 -23.09 -22.49 -13.36
N PRO A 174 -24.38 -22.36 -12.99
CA PRO A 174 -24.86 -22.81 -11.68
C PRO A 174 -24.89 -24.34 -11.53
N GLU A 175 -24.70 -25.09 -12.62
CA GLU A 175 -24.70 -26.55 -12.62
C GLU A 175 -23.43 -27.11 -11.97
N VAL A 176 -23.59 -28.13 -11.12
CA VAL A 176 -22.49 -28.72 -10.32
C VAL A 176 -21.44 -29.40 -11.20
N LEU A 177 -21.85 -30.07 -12.28
CA LEU A 177 -20.97 -30.80 -13.19
C LEU A 177 -20.28 -29.90 -14.23
N GLY A 178 -20.56 -28.60 -14.27
CA GLY A 178 -20.04 -27.73 -15.32
C GLY A 178 -20.84 -27.83 -16.62
N PHE A 179 -20.22 -27.50 -17.77
CA PHE A 179 -20.84 -27.60 -19.09
C PHE A 179 -19.90 -28.21 -20.14
N LEU A 180 -20.47 -28.93 -21.12
CA LEU A 180 -19.74 -29.73 -22.14
C LEU A 180 -19.35 -28.95 -23.40
N ASP A 181 -20.23 -28.10 -23.94
CA ASP A 181 -20.03 -27.42 -25.24
C ASP A 181 -19.10 -26.19 -25.13
N TRP A 182 -18.04 -26.31 -24.34
CA TRP A 182 -17.15 -25.20 -24.02
C TRP A 182 -16.14 -24.90 -25.13
N GLU A 183 -15.75 -25.88 -25.94
CA GLU A 183 -14.78 -25.69 -27.03
C GLU A 183 -15.32 -24.74 -28.11
N ASP A 184 -16.55 -24.99 -28.59
CA ASP A 184 -17.24 -24.14 -29.56
C ASP A 184 -17.46 -22.72 -29.01
N LEU A 185 -17.82 -22.62 -27.72
CA LEU A 185 -17.96 -21.35 -27.05
C LEU A 185 -16.62 -20.63 -26.95
N LEU A 186 -15.54 -21.32 -26.61
CA LEU A 186 -14.20 -20.76 -26.48
C LEU A 186 -13.69 -20.20 -27.82
N ILE A 187 -13.93 -20.90 -28.92
CA ILE A 187 -13.60 -20.42 -30.28
C ILE A 187 -14.37 -19.13 -30.59
N LYS A 188 -15.68 -19.11 -30.33
CA LYS A 188 -16.53 -17.91 -30.54
C LYS A 188 -16.07 -16.73 -29.68
N LEU A 189 -15.68 -16.97 -28.43
CA LEU A 189 -15.18 -15.94 -27.51
C LEU A 189 -13.84 -15.38 -27.97
N ARG A 190 -12.88 -16.23 -28.33
CA ARG A 190 -11.55 -15.83 -28.83
C ARG A 190 -11.61 -15.04 -30.15
N ALA A 191 -12.67 -15.22 -30.95
CA ALA A 191 -12.87 -14.48 -32.19
C ALA A 191 -13.38 -13.04 -32.00
N ARG A 192 -13.80 -12.65 -30.79
CA ARG A 192 -14.33 -11.31 -30.53
C ARG A 192 -13.21 -10.28 -30.33
N PRO A 193 -13.34 -9.07 -30.89
CA PRO A 193 -12.29 -8.05 -30.81
C PRO A 193 -12.04 -7.52 -29.40
N GLU A 194 -13.06 -7.55 -28.54
CA GLU A 194 -12.96 -7.12 -27.13
C GLU A 194 -12.23 -8.13 -26.22
N VAL A 195 -12.06 -9.38 -26.68
CA VAL A 195 -11.42 -10.47 -25.92
C VAL A 195 -9.93 -10.55 -26.29
N PHE A 196 -9.06 -10.34 -25.31
CA PHE A 196 -7.62 -10.51 -25.47
C PHE A 196 -7.22 -11.99 -25.39
N ALA A 197 -7.76 -12.71 -24.41
CA ALA A 197 -7.50 -14.13 -24.20
C ALA A 197 -8.66 -14.79 -23.44
N ALA A 198 -8.88 -16.08 -23.67
CA ALA A 198 -9.83 -16.88 -22.92
C ALA A 198 -9.27 -18.28 -22.67
N THR A 199 -9.50 -18.83 -21.47
CA THR A 199 -9.06 -20.17 -21.05
C THR A 199 -10.21 -20.94 -20.39
N PRO A 200 -10.37 -22.24 -20.69
CA PRO A 200 -11.22 -23.11 -19.90
C PRO A 200 -10.60 -23.35 -18.53
N VAL A 201 -11.44 -23.50 -17.50
CA VAL A 201 -11.03 -23.83 -16.14
C VAL A 201 -11.99 -24.83 -15.53
N VAL A 202 -11.43 -25.86 -14.91
CA VAL A 202 -12.16 -26.80 -14.06
C VAL A 202 -11.82 -26.48 -12.61
N GLY A 203 -12.82 -26.37 -11.76
CA GLY A 203 -12.66 -25.97 -10.36
C GLY A 203 -13.45 -26.86 -9.44
N GLY A 204 -12.83 -27.29 -8.33
CA GLY A 204 -13.49 -28.08 -7.30
C GLY A 204 -12.82 -27.97 -5.95
N GLU A 205 -13.60 -28.21 -4.89
CA GLU A 205 -13.09 -28.27 -3.51
C GLU A 205 -12.57 -29.69 -3.22
N ALA A 206 -11.40 -29.77 -2.60
CA ALA A 206 -10.76 -31.03 -2.22
C ALA A 206 -9.98 -30.87 -0.91
N MET A 207 -9.45 -31.99 -0.42
CA MET A 207 -8.54 -32.02 0.73
C MET A 207 -7.14 -32.41 0.25
N ALA A 208 -6.13 -31.62 0.62
CA ALA A 208 -4.73 -31.93 0.41
C ALA A 208 -4.12 -32.47 1.70
N SER A 209 -3.37 -33.56 1.61
CA SER A 209 -2.72 -34.20 2.76
C SER A 209 -1.26 -34.50 2.43
N SER A 210 -0.37 -34.20 3.37
CA SER A 210 1.04 -34.57 3.37
C SER A 210 1.32 -35.58 4.48
N HIS A 211 2.59 -35.97 4.65
CA HIS A 211 3.01 -36.82 5.77
C HIS A 211 2.76 -36.21 7.15
N SER A 212 2.68 -34.88 7.25
CA SER A 212 2.65 -34.16 8.54
C SER A 212 1.36 -33.38 8.80
N ASN A 213 0.65 -32.95 7.75
CA ASN A 213 -0.53 -32.12 7.92
C ASN A 213 -1.56 -32.30 6.78
N THR A 214 -2.76 -31.76 6.98
CA THR A 214 -3.85 -31.78 5.98
C THR A 214 -4.52 -30.41 5.93
N ALA A 215 -4.89 -29.95 4.74
CA ALA A 215 -5.51 -28.66 4.49
C ALA A 215 -6.62 -28.76 3.44
N GLY A 216 -7.62 -27.88 3.51
CA GLY A 216 -8.61 -27.72 2.44
C GLY A 216 -7.97 -27.01 1.23
N VAL A 217 -8.31 -27.44 0.02
CA VAL A 217 -7.73 -26.92 -1.21
C VAL A 217 -8.81 -26.72 -2.29
N LEU A 218 -8.71 -25.62 -3.02
CA LEU A 218 -9.45 -25.33 -4.24
C LEU A 218 -8.57 -25.75 -5.42
N VAL A 219 -8.90 -26.89 -6.01
CA VAL A 219 -8.19 -27.41 -7.19
C VAL A 219 -8.68 -26.67 -8.42
N ARG A 220 -7.74 -26.18 -9.23
CA ARG A 220 -7.99 -25.55 -10.53
C ARG A 220 -7.24 -26.28 -11.63
N GLY A 221 -7.99 -26.91 -12.54
CA GLY A 221 -7.49 -27.41 -13.82
C GLY A 221 -7.32 -26.27 -14.81
N ILE A 222 -6.13 -26.14 -15.38
CA ILE A 222 -5.78 -25.04 -16.30
C ILE A 222 -5.18 -25.54 -17.61
N GLU A 223 -5.45 -24.79 -18.68
CA GLU A 223 -4.78 -24.95 -19.97
C GLU A 223 -3.47 -24.16 -19.98
N THR A 224 -2.33 -24.84 -20.11
CA THR A 224 -1.00 -24.23 -19.92
C THR A 224 -0.61 -23.23 -20.99
N THR A 225 -1.16 -23.34 -22.19
CA THR A 225 -0.87 -22.46 -23.34
C THR A 225 -1.57 -21.10 -23.22
N SER A 226 -2.78 -21.06 -22.65
CA SER A 226 -3.62 -19.86 -22.62
C SER A 226 -3.66 -19.17 -21.26
N ILE A 227 -3.47 -19.91 -20.16
CA ILE A 227 -3.60 -19.39 -18.79
C ILE A 227 -2.69 -18.21 -18.49
N GLY A 228 -1.43 -18.22 -18.97
CA GLY A 228 -0.47 -17.14 -18.74
C GLY A 228 -0.84 -15.82 -19.44
N SER A 229 -1.74 -15.86 -20.42
CA SER A 229 -2.29 -14.65 -21.02
C SER A 229 -3.44 -14.08 -20.18
N VAL A 230 -4.17 -14.92 -19.44
CA VAL A 230 -5.38 -14.54 -18.67
C VAL A 230 -5.04 -14.09 -17.25
N ILE A 231 -4.16 -14.81 -16.55
CA ILE A 231 -3.71 -14.52 -15.17
C ILE A 231 -2.19 -14.57 -15.05
N GLU A 232 -1.65 -13.95 -14.00
CA GLU A 232 -0.21 -13.84 -13.72
C GLU A 232 0.36 -15.07 -12.97
N LEU A 233 -0.21 -16.26 -13.16
CA LEU A 233 0.23 -17.47 -12.45
C LEU A 233 1.69 -17.82 -12.76
N VAL A 234 2.08 -17.81 -14.03
CA VAL A 234 3.43 -18.23 -14.47
C VAL A 234 4.51 -17.28 -13.93
N SER A 235 4.23 -15.98 -13.87
CA SER A 235 5.14 -14.97 -13.31
C SER A 235 5.21 -15.02 -11.78
N ASN A 236 4.18 -15.56 -11.12
CA ASN A 236 4.08 -15.61 -9.66
C ASN A 236 4.67 -16.89 -9.05
N ILE A 237 5.22 -17.81 -9.85
CA ILE A 237 5.92 -19.00 -9.34
C ILE A 237 7.27 -18.56 -8.73
N GLU A 238 7.38 -18.67 -7.41
CA GLU A 238 8.61 -18.34 -6.66
C GLU A 238 9.61 -19.51 -6.70
N VAL A 239 9.09 -20.73 -6.50
CA VAL A 239 9.89 -21.95 -6.43
C VAL A 239 9.29 -23.00 -7.36
N GLY A 240 10.13 -23.73 -8.08
CA GLY A 240 9.76 -24.65 -9.13
C GLY A 240 9.79 -23.99 -10.51
N LYS A 241 9.45 -24.77 -11.54
CA LYS A 241 9.29 -24.27 -12.91
C LYS A 241 7.91 -24.70 -13.41
N PHE A 242 7.25 -23.81 -14.14
CA PHE A 242 5.96 -24.14 -14.76
C PHE A 242 6.07 -25.35 -15.70
N GLU A 243 7.23 -25.57 -16.31
CA GLU A 243 7.51 -26.74 -17.14
C GLU A 243 7.35 -28.09 -16.40
N TYR A 244 7.57 -28.12 -15.09
CA TYR A 244 7.42 -29.35 -14.29
C TYR A 244 5.95 -29.77 -14.17
N LEU A 245 5.01 -28.85 -14.37
CA LEU A 245 3.59 -29.14 -14.43
C LEU A 245 3.22 -29.87 -15.73
N THR A 246 3.83 -29.46 -16.86
CA THR A 246 3.59 -30.06 -18.18
C THR A 246 4.37 -31.34 -18.42
N ASP A 247 5.56 -31.45 -17.84
CA ASP A 247 6.46 -32.60 -18.00
C ASP A 247 6.98 -33.05 -16.63
N PRO A 248 6.20 -33.88 -15.91
CA PRO A 248 6.55 -34.33 -14.57
C PRO A 248 7.78 -35.24 -14.53
N ILE A 249 8.23 -35.78 -15.68
CA ILE A 249 9.45 -36.59 -15.78
C ILE A 249 10.68 -35.73 -15.44
N LYS A 250 10.62 -34.42 -15.68
CA LYS A 250 11.73 -33.53 -15.29
C LYS A 250 11.93 -33.50 -13.77
N LEU A 251 10.87 -33.72 -12.96
CA LEU A 251 10.97 -33.74 -11.50
C LEU A 251 11.77 -34.94 -10.98
N THR A 252 11.70 -36.08 -11.66
CA THR A 252 12.43 -37.31 -11.31
C THR A 252 13.93 -37.19 -11.63
N GLN A 253 14.28 -36.36 -12.61
CA GLN A 253 15.66 -36.18 -13.08
C GLN A 253 16.42 -35.00 -12.43
N LEU A 254 15.80 -34.26 -11.50
CA LEU A 254 16.43 -33.11 -10.84
C LEU A 254 17.65 -33.54 -10.00
N LYS A 255 18.82 -32.95 -10.30
CA LYS A 255 20.06 -33.17 -9.54
C LYS A 255 20.04 -32.41 -8.21
N GLU A 256 20.82 -32.85 -7.22
CA GLU A 256 20.86 -32.25 -5.87
C GLU A 256 21.30 -30.76 -5.89
N ASP A 257 22.06 -30.36 -6.91
CA ASP A 257 22.57 -28.99 -7.12
C ASP A 257 21.73 -28.15 -8.09
N ASP A 258 20.62 -28.68 -8.62
CA ASP A 258 19.76 -27.91 -9.51
C ASP A 258 19.03 -26.82 -8.72
N VAL A 259 19.08 -25.61 -9.26
CA VAL A 259 18.34 -24.46 -8.74
C VAL A 259 16.87 -24.68 -9.07
N ILE A 260 16.11 -25.13 -8.07
CA ILE A 260 14.66 -25.33 -8.18
C ILE A 260 13.91 -24.02 -8.01
N GLY A 261 14.52 -22.98 -7.47
CA GLY A 261 13.92 -21.64 -7.39
C GLY A 261 14.92 -20.60 -6.95
N LEU A 262 14.53 -19.34 -7.06
CA LEU A 262 15.25 -18.26 -6.40
C LEU A 262 14.41 -17.86 -5.20
N GLY A 263 15.02 -18.00 -4.04
CA GLY A 263 14.44 -17.56 -2.80
C GLY A 263 14.27 -16.04 -2.80
N PRO A 264 13.45 -15.55 -1.87
CA PRO A 264 13.43 -14.18 -1.43
C PRO A 264 14.76 -13.43 -1.62
N GLY A 265 15.87 -13.77 -0.98
CA GLY A 265 17.10 -12.97 -1.07
C GLY A 265 17.83 -12.96 -2.42
N GLY A 266 17.29 -13.59 -3.48
CA GLY A 266 18.05 -14.01 -4.66
C GLY A 266 18.91 -15.25 -4.40
N GLU A 267 18.70 -15.90 -3.25
CA GLU A 267 19.39 -17.13 -2.86
C GLU A 267 18.89 -18.28 -3.72
N ARG A 268 19.78 -19.19 -4.11
CA ARG A 268 19.38 -20.35 -4.91
C ARG A 268 18.75 -21.39 -3.99
N TYR A 269 17.45 -21.62 -4.12
CA TYR A 269 16.83 -22.81 -3.55
C TYR A 269 17.28 -24.00 -4.36
N LEU A 270 18.07 -24.86 -3.72
CA LEU A 270 18.47 -26.15 -4.25
C LEU A 270 17.45 -27.20 -3.82
N LYS A 271 17.30 -28.27 -4.59
CA LYS A 271 16.44 -29.41 -4.24
C LYS A 271 16.76 -29.97 -2.84
N GLY A 272 18.02 -29.85 -2.42
CA GLY A 272 18.52 -30.49 -1.22
C GLY A 272 18.85 -31.97 -1.46
N PRO A 273 19.54 -32.62 -0.51
CA PRO A 273 19.95 -34.01 -0.65
C PRO A 273 18.73 -34.93 -0.69
N SER A 274 18.73 -35.87 -1.63
CA SER A 274 17.66 -36.86 -1.73
C SER A 274 17.68 -37.79 -0.50
N SER A 275 16.50 -38.20 -0.01
CA SER A 275 16.36 -39.15 1.11
C SER A 275 17.05 -40.51 0.84
N LYS A 276 17.35 -40.82 -0.43
CA LYS A 276 18.15 -41.98 -0.87
C LYS A 276 19.51 -42.05 -0.18
N ARG A 277 20.06 -40.92 0.29
CA ARG A 277 21.38 -40.86 0.96
C ARG A 277 21.38 -41.43 2.39
N TRP A 278 20.22 -41.59 3.03
CA TRP A 278 20.11 -42.10 4.40
C TRP A 278 20.20 -43.64 4.49
N PHE A 279 19.84 -44.34 3.41
CA PHE A 279 20.00 -45.78 3.30
C PHE A 279 21.36 -46.08 2.64
N GLY A 280 22.36 -46.34 3.49
CA GLY A 280 23.76 -46.44 3.11
C GLY A 280 24.13 -47.60 2.17
N HIS A 281 25.08 -47.28 1.29
CA HIS A 281 26.22 -48.09 0.85
C HIS A 281 25.99 -49.54 0.41
N ASP A 282 25.37 -49.71 -0.76
CA ASP A 282 25.97 -50.58 -1.77
C ASP A 282 25.92 -49.85 -3.12
N PRO A 283 27.00 -49.84 -3.93
CA PRO A 283 26.94 -49.35 -5.29
C PRO A 283 26.04 -50.30 -6.07
N ILE A 284 24.75 -49.98 -6.13
CA ILE A 284 23.83 -50.62 -7.06
C ILE A 284 24.38 -50.27 -8.45
N ASP A 285 24.70 -51.30 -9.23
CA ASP A 285 25.16 -51.20 -10.61
C ASP A 285 24.25 -50.23 -11.39
N ASP A 286 24.80 -49.34 -12.22
CA ASP A 286 24.03 -48.31 -12.95
C ASP A 286 22.91 -48.94 -13.79
N ALA A 287 23.12 -50.19 -14.26
CA ALA A 287 22.11 -50.99 -14.95
C ALA A 287 20.95 -51.45 -14.04
N VAL A 288 21.22 -51.73 -12.76
CA VAL A 288 20.21 -52.11 -11.76
C VAL A 288 19.49 -50.87 -11.22
N SER A 289 20.18 -49.73 -11.07
CA SER A 289 19.53 -48.47 -10.72
C SER A 289 18.61 -47.97 -11.84
N ALA A 290 18.92 -48.28 -13.11
CA ALA A 290 18.03 -48.03 -14.25
C ALA A 290 16.88 -49.05 -14.37
N ALA A 291 17.03 -50.25 -13.80
CA ALA A 291 16.02 -51.32 -13.80
C ALA A 291 15.11 -51.32 -12.56
N MET A 292 15.49 -50.65 -11.46
CA MET A 292 14.69 -50.46 -10.25
C MET A 292 13.58 -49.44 -10.50
N MET A 293 12.57 -49.88 -11.26
CA MET A 293 11.31 -49.24 -11.62
C MET A 293 11.45 -47.84 -12.26
N PRO A 294 10.74 -47.54 -13.37
CA PRO A 294 10.53 -46.15 -13.72
C PRO A 294 9.88 -45.49 -12.49
N GLU A 295 10.52 -44.47 -11.90
CA GLU A 295 9.93 -43.70 -10.81
C GLU A 295 8.50 -43.38 -11.25
N ASP A 296 7.49 -43.84 -10.50
CA ASP A 296 6.08 -43.56 -10.84
C ASP A 296 5.98 -42.06 -11.11
N VAL A 297 5.76 -41.72 -12.37
CA VAL A 297 5.73 -40.33 -12.84
C VAL A 297 4.40 -39.78 -12.38
N LEU A 298 4.38 -39.28 -11.15
CA LEU A 298 3.19 -38.66 -10.59
C LEU A 298 2.90 -37.36 -11.34
N PRO A 299 1.62 -37.05 -11.63
CA PRO A 299 1.24 -35.77 -12.20
C PRO A 299 1.66 -34.61 -11.30
N GLY A 300 2.03 -33.50 -11.92
CA GLY A 300 2.45 -32.29 -11.23
C GLY A 300 1.28 -31.52 -10.60
N VAL A 301 1.52 -30.88 -9.46
CA VAL A 301 0.61 -29.88 -8.86
C VAL A 301 1.39 -28.65 -8.44
N VAL A 302 0.85 -27.46 -8.71
CA VAL A 302 1.39 -26.18 -8.26
C VAL A 302 0.58 -25.69 -7.08
N LEU A 303 1.23 -25.40 -5.95
CA LEU A 303 0.56 -25.02 -4.69
C LEU A 303 0.81 -23.56 -4.36
N GLY A 304 -0.14 -22.92 -3.68
CA GLY A 304 0.10 -21.61 -3.09
C GLY A 304 1.12 -21.70 -1.95
N ARG A 305 1.88 -20.63 -1.73
CA ARG A 305 2.95 -20.58 -0.72
C ARG A 305 2.49 -20.95 0.68
N GLU A 306 1.37 -20.38 1.11
CA GLU A 306 0.85 -20.61 2.47
C GLU A 306 0.25 -22.01 2.62
N LEU A 307 -0.33 -22.55 1.54
CA LEU A 307 -0.76 -23.95 1.48
C LEU A 307 0.42 -24.91 1.58
N ALA A 308 1.50 -24.66 0.84
CA ALA A 308 2.72 -25.47 0.89
C ALA A 308 3.38 -25.42 2.28
N LYS A 309 3.45 -24.24 2.91
CA LYS A 309 3.90 -24.06 4.29
C LYS A 309 3.03 -24.86 5.28
N SER A 310 1.71 -24.74 5.16
CA SER A 310 0.76 -25.46 6.03
C SER A 310 0.92 -26.98 5.90
N LEU A 311 1.10 -27.48 4.68
CA LEU A 311 1.34 -28.90 4.41
C LEU A 311 2.77 -29.35 4.75
N HIS A 312 3.69 -28.43 5.05
CA HIS A 312 5.13 -28.66 5.21
C HIS A 312 5.75 -29.42 4.02
N VAL A 313 5.43 -28.99 2.80
CA VAL A 313 5.94 -29.61 1.57
C VAL A 313 6.78 -28.64 0.75
N TYR A 314 7.76 -29.19 0.06
CA TYR A 314 8.63 -28.50 -0.88
C TYR A 314 8.44 -29.03 -2.31
N VAL A 315 9.02 -28.33 -3.29
CA VAL A 315 9.00 -28.79 -4.69
C VAL A 315 9.70 -30.14 -4.79
N GLY A 316 9.01 -31.11 -5.39
CA GLY A 316 9.44 -32.51 -5.48
C GLY A 316 8.80 -33.45 -4.45
N ASP A 317 8.17 -32.93 -3.40
CA ASP A 317 7.45 -33.76 -2.43
C ASP A 317 6.12 -34.27 -2.99
N ASP A 318 5.63 -35.36 -2.40
CA ASP A 318 4.35 -35.96 -2.74
C ASP A 318 3.22 -35.36 -1.89
N VAL A 319 2.11 -35.02 -2.54
CA VAL A 319 0.88 -34.58 -1.91
C VAL A 319 -0.28 -35.46 -2.36
N LYS A 320 -1.11 -35.86 -1.41
CA LYS A 320 -2.31 -36.67 -1.65
C LYS A 320 -3.51 -35.74 -1.69
N LEU A 321 -4.21 -35.71 -2.82
CA LEU A 321 -5.47 -34.98 -2.96
C LEU A 321 -6.65 -35.93 -2.85
N VAL A 322 -7.68 -35.52 -2.12
CA VAL A 322 -8.90 -36.28 -1.87
C VAL A 322 -10.10 -35.43 -2.30
N SER A 323 -10.80 -35.87 -3.34
CA SER A 323 -12.05 -35.27 -3.79
C SER A 323 -13.22 -35.87 -3.01
N PRO A 324 -14.13 -35.05 -2.45
CA PRO A 324 -15.37 -35.54 -1.85
C PRO A 324 -16.38 -36.00 -2.92
N LEU A 325 -16.21 -35.53 -4.16
CA LEU A 325 -16.96 -35.97 -5.32
C LEU A 325 -16.26 -37.20 -5.89
N GLY A 326 -16.84 -38.37 -5.66
CA GLY A 326 -16.29 -39.63 -6.14
C GLY A 326 -17.39 -40.62 -6.50
N GLU A 327 -17.01 -41.87 -6.74
CA GLU A 327 -17.90 -42.86 -7.34
C GLU A 327 -19.01 -43.29 -6.37
N LEU A 328 -20.22 -43.43 -6.91
CA LEU A 328 -21.38 -43.93 -6.16
C LEU A 328 -21.22 -45.44 -5.94
N SER A 329 -20.99 -45.83 -4.67
CA SER A 329 -20.95 -47.21 -4.22
C SER A 329 -22.24 -47.56 -3.45
N PRO A 330 -22.64 -48.84 -3.34
CA PRO A 330 -23.82 -49.26 -2.56
C PRO A 330 -23.82 -48.79 -1.08
N ILE A 331 -22.67 -48.37 -0.55
CA ILE A 331 -22.49 -47.90 0.84
C ILE A 331 -22.39 -46.35 0.92
N GLY A 332 -22.37 -45.63 -0.21
CA GLY A 332 -22.27 -44.18 -0.27
C GLY A 332 -21.27 -43.68 -1.31
N VAL A 333 -21.00 -42.38 -1.31
CA VAL A 333 -20.00 -41.76 -2.19
C VAL A 333 -18.60 -42.10 -1.67
N LEU A 334 -17.81 -42.83 -2.46
CA LEU A 334 -16.43 -43.15 -2.10
C LEU A 334 -15.51 -42.02 -2.58
N PRO A 335 -14.74 -41.34 -1.69
CA PRO A 335 -13.92 -40.21 -2.10
C PRO A 335 -12.79 -40.66 -3.03
N ARG A 336 -12.63 -39.97 -4.17
CA ARG A 336 -11.55 -40.25 -5.12
C ARG A 336 -10.25 -39.65 -4.59
N THR A 337 -9.19 -40.43 -4.63
CA THR A 337 -7.93 -40.07 -4.00
C THR A 337 -6.76 -40.30 -4.95
N SER A 338 -6.00 -39.25 -5.23
CA SER A 338 -4.89 -39.27 -6.18
C SER A 338 -3.63 -38.66 -5.58
N ARG A 339 -2.46 -39.18 -5.96
CA ARG A 339 -1.15 -38.67 -5.53
C ARG A 339 -0.58 -37.78 -6.63
N TYR A 340 -0.05 -36.65 -6.23
CA TYR A 340 0.59 -35.65 -7.10
C TYR A 340 1.97 -35.31 -6.55
N ARG A 341 2.84 -34.82 -7.42
CA ARG A 341 4.13 -34.27 -7.03
C ARG A 341 4.13 -32.77 -7.13
N VAL A 342 4.66 -32.07 -6.12
CA VAL A 342 4.72 -30.61 -6.12
C VAL A 342 5.67 -30.14 -7.22
N ALA A 343 5.10 -29.56 -8.28
CA ALA A 343 5.81 -29.04 -9.44
C ALA A 343 6.28 -27.60 -9.23
N GLY A 344 5.57 -26.83 -8.39
CA GLY A 344 5.93 -25.45 -8.08
C GLY A 344 5.12 -24.87 -6.93
N ILE A 345 5.61 -23.75 -6.42
CA ILE A 345 4.99 -22.96 -5.36
C ILE A 345 4.86 -21.53 -5.88
N PHE A 346 3.64 -20.99 -5.89
CA PHE A 346 3.37 -19.61 -6.32
C PHE A 346 3.04 -18.69 -5.14
N TYR A 347 3.30 -17.40 -5.33
CA TYR A 347 2.92 -16.34 -4.41
C TYR A 347 2.17 -15.23 -5.15
N SER A 348 0.88 -15.11 -4.86
CA SER A 348 -0.02 -14.13 -5.47
C SER A 348 -0.03 -12.78 -4.75
N GLY A 349 0.55 -12.71 -3.54
CA GLY A 349 0.46 -11.53 -2.68
C GLY A 349 -0.87 -11.39 -1.94
N MET A 350 -1.72 -12.43 -2.00
CA MET A 350 -3.01 -12.50 -1.31
C MET A 350 -3.10 -13.79 -0.50
N TYR A 351 -3.13 -13.65 0.84
CA TYR A 351 -3.15 -14.78 1.77
C TYR A 351 -4.23 -15.83 1.43
N GLU A 352 -5.47 -15.38 1.22
CA GLU A 352 -6.59 -16.28 0.95
C GLU A 352 -6.38 -17.12 -0.31
N TYR A 353 -5.74 -16.55 -1.35
CA TYR A 353 -5.41 -17.26 -2.57
C TYR A 353 -4.26 -18.25 -2.35
N ASP A 354 -3.18 -17.80 -1.71
CA ASP A 354 -1.97 -18.61 -1.47
C ASP A 354 -2.19 -19.74 -0.46
N ALA A 355 -3.19 -19.61 0.42
CA ALA A 355 -3.52 -20.61 1.43
C ALA A 355 -4.48 -21.69 0.93
N SER A 356 -5.18 -21.47 -0.19
CA SER A 356 -6.27 -22.35 -0.63
C SER A 356 -6.12 -22.91 -2.03
N HIS A 357 -5.39 -22.27 -2.95
CA HIS A 357 -5.40 -22.69 -4.36
C HIS A 357 -4.29 -23.69 -4.71
N ALA A 358 -4.67 -24.70 -5.50
CA ALA A 358 -3.74 -25.58 -6.19
C ALA A 358 -4.08 -25.67 -7.68
N TYR A 359 -3.07 -25.64 -8.54
CA TYR A 359 -3.22 -25.70 -9.99
C TYR A 359 -2.66 -27.02 -10.54
N MET A 360 -3.39 -27.64 -11.47
CA MET A 360 -2.97 -28.83 -12.19
C MET A 360 -3.41 -28.75 -13.65
N LEU A 361 -2.98 -29.69 -14.49
CA LEU A 361 -3.42 -29.74 -15.88
C LEU A 361 -4.94 -29.92 -15.96
N LEU A 362 -5.56 -29.29 -16.96
CA LEU A 362 -7.01 -29.33 -17.18
C LEU A 362 -7.54 -30.78 -17.19
N ASP A 363 -6.94 -31.62 -18.02
CA ASP A 363 -7.34 -33.03 -18.19
C ASP A 363 -7.24 -33.82 -16.88
N GLU A 364 -6.23 -33.54 -16.05
CA GLU A 364 -6.06 -34.21 -14.77
C GLU A 364 -7.03 -33.72 -13.71
N ALA A 365 -7.39 -32.43 -13.72
CA ALA A 365 -8.46 -31.92 -12.87
C ALA A 365 -9.81 -32.52 -13.26
N GLN A 366 -10.09 -32.67 -14.57
CA GLN A 366 -11.32 -33.31 -15.05
C GLN A 366 -11.43 -34.75 -14.55
N LYS A 367 -10.38 -35.55 -14.68
CA LYS A 367 -10.35 -36.92 -14.16
C LYS A 367 -10.45 -36.95 -12.63
N PHE A 368 -9.76 -36.04 -11.92
CA PHE A 368 -9.76 -36.02 -10.46
C PHE A 368 -11.13 -35.65 -9.87
N LEU A 369 -11.86 -34.73 -10.51
CA LEU A 369 -13.15 -34.21 -10.05
C LEU A 369 -14.36 -34.91 -10.68
N ASP A 370 -14.14 -35.93 -11.52
CA ASP A 370 -15.19 -36.65 -12.25
C ASP A 370 -15.99 -35.74 -13.22
N MET A 371 -15.25 -34.85 -13.90
CA MET A 371 -15.75 -33.82 -14.83
C MET A 371 -15.18 -34.02 -16.23
N GLU A 372 -14.99 -35.26 -16.68
CA GLU A 372 -14.44 -35.56 -18.01
C GLU A 372 -15.26 -34.91 -19.14
N GLY A 373 -14.60 -34.06 -19.94
CA GLY A 373 -15.25 -33.29 -21.00
C GLY A 373 -15.98 -32.02 -20.54
N TYR A 374 -16.23 -31.85 -19.23
CA TYR A 374 -16.90 -30.67 -18.69
C TYR A 374 -15.89 -29.62 -18.20
N VAL A 375 -16.30 -28.35 -18.21
CA VAL A 375 -15.58 -27.27 -17.53
C VAL A 375 -16.50 -26.52 -16.58
N SER A 376 -15.96 -26.07 -15.44
CA SER A 376 -16.74 -25.29 -14.47
C SER A 376 -16.98 -23.87 -14.97
N LYS A 377 -15.97 -23.28 -15.63
CA LYS A 377 -16.00 -21.90 -16.11
C LYS A 377 -15.02 -21.64 -17.25
N ILE A 378 -15.25 -20.55 -17.98
CA ILE A 378 -14.29 -19.96 -18.92
C ILE A 378 -13.87 -18.60 -18.36
N ASP A 379 -12.57 -18.44 -18.15
CA ASP A 379 -11.95 -17.21 -17.68
C ASP A 379 -11.49 -16.39 -18.88
N VAL A 380 -11.91 -15.12 -18.94
CA VAL A 380 -11.72 -14.22 -20.08
C VAL A 380 -10.98 -12.95 -19.64
N LYS A 381 -9.94 -12.60 -20.39
CA LYS A 381 -9.24 -11.33 -20.29
C LYS A 381 -9.66 -10.43 -21.45
N ILE A 382 -10.04 -9.20 -21.11
CA ILE A 382 -10.42 -8.17 -22.08
C ILE A 382 -9.20 -7.32 -22.45
N VAL A 383 -9.26 -6.66 -23.61
CA VAL A 383 -8.16 -5.80 -24.09
C VAL A 383 -7.98 -4.55 -23.21
N SER A 384 -9.07 -4.00 -22.68
CA SER A 384 -9.07 -2.75 -21.92
C SER A 384 -10.09 -2.77 -20.79
N ASP A 385 -9.66 -2.39 -19.59
CA ASP A 385 -10.51 -2.22 -18.40
C ASP A 385 -11.63 -1.19 -18.59
N ALA A 386 -11.44 -0.20 -19.46
CA ALA A 386 -12.40 0.87 -19.71
C ALA A 386 -13.70 0.34 -20.35
N ASP A 387 -13.59 -0.78 -21.07
CA ASP A 387 -14.68 -1.36 -21.86
C ASP A 387 -15.30 -2.56 -21.13
N LEU A 388 -14.94 -2.81 -19.85
CA LEU A 388 -15.38 -3.98 -19.08
C LEU A 388 -16.90 -4.15 -19.08
N GLU A 389 -17.65 -3.06 -18.90
CA GLU A 389 -19.12 -3.15 -18.82
C GLU A 389 -19.75 -3.39 -20.20
N GLU A 390 -19.21 -2.75 -21.24
CA GLU A 390 -19.64 -2.97 -22.62
C GLU A 390 -19.33 -4.41 -23.07
N ALA A 391 -18.12 -4.89 -22.79
CA ALA A 391 -17.71 -6.27 -23.04
C ALA A 391 -18.58 -7.26 -22.26
N ARG A 392 -18.90 -6.98 -20.98
CA ARG A 392 -19.78 -7.84 -20.17
C ARG A 392 -21.16 -7.96 -20.79
N VAL A 393 -21.75 -6.84 -21.24
CA VAL A 393 -23.06 -6.84 -21.91
C VAL A 393 -23.00 -7.58 -23.25
N GLY A 394 -21.96 -7.31 -24.06
CA GLY A 394 -21.75 -7.96 -25.35
C GLY A 394 -21.56 -9.47 -25.25
N LEU A 395 -20.78 -9.92 -24.27
CA LEU A 395 -20.59 -11.34 -23.95
C LEU A 395 -21.87 -11.98 -23.39
N SER A 396 -22.59 -11.28 -22.51
CA SER A 396 -23.86 -11.78 -21.96
C SER A 396 -24.92 -12.01 -23.04
N ALA A 397 -24.91 -11.21 -24.12
CA ALA A 397 -25.81 -11.39 -25.25
C ALA A 397 -25.39 -12.56 -26.17
N ALA A 398 -24.11 -12.88 -26.22
CA ALA A 398 -23.55 -13.93 -27.07
C ALA A 398 -23.58 -15.33 -26.41
N VAL A 399 -23.64 -15.37 -25.08
CA VAL A 399 -23.62 -16.60 -24.28
C VAL A 399 -25.06 -17.09 -24.08
N ALA A 400 -25.32 -18.36 -24.43
CA ALA A 400 -26.63 -18.96 -24.22
C ALA A 400 -26.89 -19.26 -22.73
N LYS A 401 -28.14 -19.06 -22.28
CA LYS A 401 -28.56 -19.52 -20.94
C LYS A 401 -28.48 -21.06 -20.88
N PRO A 402 -28.05 -21.67 -19.77
CA PRO A 402 -28.04 -21.17 -18.38
C PRO A 402 -26.73 -20.49 -17.91
N LEU A 403 -25.76 -20.29 -18.81
CA LEU A 403 -24.48 -19.69 -18.45
C LEU A 403 -24.64 -18.24 -17.96
N ARG A 404 -23.78 -17.86 -17.03
CA ARG A 404 -23.74 -16.55 -16.38
C ARG A 404 -22.43 -15.87 -16.71
N VAL A 405 -22.50 -14.59 -17.04
CA VAL A 405 -21.32 -13.76 -17.29
C VAL A 405 -21.18 -12.82 -16.09
N ARG A 406 -20.13 -13.03 -15.31
CA ARG A 406 -19.82 -12.25 -14.11
C ARG A 406 -18.50 -11.53 -14.32
N ASP A 407 -18.44 -10.28 -13.90
CA ASP A 407 -17.16 -9.57 -13.85
C ASP A 407 -16.43 -9.83 -12.53
N TRP A 408 -15.15 -9.51 -12.51
CA TRP A 408 -14.30 -9.66 -11.34
C TRP A 408 -14.74 -8.84 -10.12
N LYS A 409 -15.48 -7.72 -10.30
CA LYS A 409 -16.03 -6.92 -9.18
C LYS A 409 -17.21 -7.63 -8.53
N GLU A 410 -18.05 -8.30 -9.33
CA GLU A 410 -19.14 -9.13 -8.84
C GLU A 410 -18.60 -10.35 -8.07
N LEU A 411 -17.55 -11.00 -8.60
CA LEU A 411 -16.89 -12.13 -7.93
C LEU A 411 -16.27 -11.73 -6.59
N ASN A 412 -15.74 -10.50 -6.49
CA ASN A 412 -15.04 -10.00 -5.31
C ASN A 412 -15.87 -8.95 -4.53
N LYS A 413 -17.20 -9.08 -4.53
CA LYS A 413 -18.12 -8.07 -3.96
C LYS A 413 -17.83 -7.74 -2.48
N SER A 414 -17.40 -8.70 -1.68
CA SER A 414 -17.02 -8.51 -0.27
C SER A 414 -15.82 -7.56 -0.13
N LEU A 415 -14.77 -7.79 -0.92
CA LEU A 415 -13.58 -6.93 -0.96
C LEU A 415 -13.94 -5.51 -1.43
N PHE A 416 -14.80 -5.38 -2.45
CA PHE A 416 -15.29 -4.09 -2.91
C PHE A 416 -16.18 -3.36 -1.89
N ALA A 417 -16.98 -4.10 -1.13
CA ALA A 417 -17.75 -3.52 -0.04
C ALA A 417 -16.82 -2.98 1.06
N ALA A 418 -15.74 -3.69 1.38
CA ALA A 418 -14.72 -3.21 2.30
C ALA A 418 -14.02 -1.95 1.79
N LEU A 419 -13.64 -1.89 0.51
CA LEU A 419 -13.09 -0.68 -0.13
C LEU A 419 -14.06 0.51 -0.10
N LYS A 420 -15.37 0.27 -0.23
CA LYS A 420 -16.38 1.33 -0.08
C LYS A 420 -16.49 1.82 1.37
N LEU A 421 -16.45 0.90 2.33
CA LEU A 421 -16.47 1.23 3.75
C LEU A 421 -15.23 2.03 4.15
N GLU A 422 -14.07 1.67 3.62
CA GLU A 422 -12.81 2.39 3.78
C GLU A 422 -12.96 3.86 3.35
N LYS A 423 -13.51 4.13 2.16
CA LYS A 423 -13.79 5.51 1.72
C LYS A 423 -14.70 6.29 2.66
N ILE A 424 -15.70 5.64 3.25
CA ILE A 424 -16.61 6.27 4.23
C ILE A 424 -15.86 6.63 5.51
N VAL A 425 -15.01 5.72 6.01
CA VAL A 425 -14.18 5.96 7.20
C VAL A 425 -13.19 7.09 6.95
N THR A 426 -12.52 7.10 5.79
CA THR A 426 -11.61 8.17 5.37
C THR A 426 -12.33 9.52 5.31
N PHE A 427 -13.55 9.57 4.76
CA PHE A 427 -14.37 10.79 4.77
C PHE A 427 -14.70 11.27 6.19
N LEU A 428 -15.03 10.37 7.11
CA LEU A 428 -15.31 10.71 8.51
C LEU A 428 -14.06 11.30 9.21
N ILE A 429 -12.91 10.64 9.08
CA ILE A 429 -11.64 11.10 9.66
C ILE A 429 -11.26 12.48 9.10
N LEU A 430 -11.37 12.65 7.77
CA LEU A 430 -11.13 13.92 7.07
C LEU A 430 -12.05 15.03 7.61
N SER A 431 -13.33 14.73 7.82
CA SER A 431 -14.31 15.68 8.36
C SER A 431 -13.95 16.13 9.77
N VAL A 432 -13.54 15.22 10.66
CA VAL A 432 -13.10 15.54 12.02
C VAL A 432 -11.83 16.39 12.00
N ALA A 433 -10.84 16.03 11.18
CA ALA A 433 -9.59 16.79 11.05
C ALA A 433 -9.82 18.23 10.54
N ILE A 434 -10.75 18.38 9.59
CA ILE A 434 -11.21 19.68 9.09
C ILE A 434 -11.87 20.51 10.21
N ALA A 435 -12.76 19.90 11.00
CA ALA A 435 -13.44 20.59 12.10
C ALA A 435 -12.46 21.06 13.17
N VAL A 436 -11.46 20.25 13.51
CA VAL A 436 -10.38 20.63 14.44
C VAL A 436 -9.58 21.82 13.87
N ALA A 437 -9.24 21.78 12.57
CA ALA A 437 -8.48 22.87 11.93
C ALA A 437 -9.26 24.21 11.95
N SER A 438 -10.54 24.19 11.60
CA SER A 438 -11.37 25.40 11.59
C SER A 438 -11.55 25.97 13.00
N PHE A 439 -11.76 25.10 14.00
CA PHE A 439 -11.88 25.51 15.40
C PHE A 439 -10.58 26.16 15.91
N CYS A 440 -9.42 25.59 15.58
CA CYS A 440 -8.13 26.19 15.93
C CYS A 440 -7.99 27.61 15.37
N ILE A 441 -8.39 27.85 14.12
CA ILE A 441 -8.34 29.17 13.49
C ILE A 441 -9.28 30.15 14.21
N ILE A 442 -10.52 29.73 14.47
CA ILE A 442 -11.52 30.55 15.17
C ILE A 442 -11.01 30.98 16.54
N CYS A 443 -10.57 30.03 17.38
CA CYS A 443 -10.08 30.32 18.72
C CYS A 443 -8.87 31.26 18.70
N THR A 444 -7.95 31.05 17.75
CA THR A 444 -6.76 31.89 17.61
C THR A 444 -7.15 33.33 17.26
N LEU A 445 -7.93 33.51 16.19
CA LEU A 445 -8.27 34.83 15.71
C LEU A 445 -9.11 35.59 16.74
N LEU A 446 -10.03 34.94 17.44
CA LEU A 446 -10.78 35.57 18.53
C LEU A 446 -9.87 36.04 19.65
N LEU A 447 -8.91 35.21 20.08
CA LEU A 447 -7.97 35.59 21.12
C LEU A 447 -7.08 36.76 20.67
N MET A 448 -6.66 36.77 19.41
CA MET A 448 -5.94 37.89 18.83
C MET A 448 -6.77 39.18 18.80
N VAL A 449 -8.06 39.10 18.47
CA VAL A 449 -8.97 40.26 18.50
C VAL A 449 -9.05 40.85 19.91
N THR A 450 -9.11 40.02 20.95
CA THR A 450 -9.15 40.52 22.33
C THR A 450 -7.81 41.12 22.75
N GLU A 451 -6.69 40.49 22.41
CA GLU A 451 -5.34 41.01 22.72
C GLU A 451 -5.02 42.32 21.98
N LYS A 452 -5.60 42.51 20.79
CA LYS A 452 -5.40 43.70 19.94
C LYS A 452 -6.54 44.70 20.00
N SER A 453 -7.47 44.55 20.94
CA SER A 453 -8.64 45.43 21.10
C SER A 453 -8.27 46.93 21.17
N LYS A 454 -7.22 47.29 21.92
CA LYS A 454 -6.71 48.68 22.01
C LYS A 454 -6.16 49.19 20.67
N GLU A 455 -5.43 48.35 19.93
CA GLU A 455 -4.89 48.70 18.61
C GLU A 455 -6.01 48.89 17.58
N ILE A 456 -7.04 48.02 17.60
CA ILE A 456 -8.25 48.14 16.77
C ILE A 456 -8.98 49.45 17.09
N ALA A 457 -9.14 49.78 18.37
CA ALA A 457 -9.80 51.01 18.80
C ALA A 457 -9.05 52.26 18.34
N VAL A 458 -7.72 52.29 18.46
CA VAL A 458 -6.89 53.39 17.93
C VAL A 458 -7.06 53.53 16.42
N LEU A 459 -7.02 52.41 15.68
CA LEU A 459 -7.19 52.42 14.22
C LEU A 459 -8.53 53.04 13.82
N LYS A 460 -9.61 52.65 14.51
CA LYS A 460 -10.96 53.19 14.26
C LYS A 460 -11.10 54.65 14.66
N SER A 461 -10.48 55.07 15.76
CA SER A 461 -10.46 56.49 16.19
C SER A 461 -9.71 57.38 15.20
N LEU A 462 -8.72 56.83 14.48
CA LEU A 462 -8.01 57.50 13.38
C LEU A 462 -8.80 57.51 12.06
N GLY A 463 -10.00 56.91 12.01
CA GLY A 463 -10.88 56.91 10.85
C GLY A 463 -10.95 55.60 10.07
N ALA A 464 -10.38 54.49 10.56
CA ALA A 464 -10.53 53.19 9.89
C ALA A 464 -11.99 52.70 9.91
N SER A 465 -12.53 52.38 8.74
CA SER A 465 -13.89 51.86 8.60
C SER A 465 -14.01 50.42 9.15
N ASN A 466 -15.23 49.98 9.49
CA ASN A 466 -15.48 48.58 9.88
C ASN A 466 -15.06 47.61 8.76
N ARG A 467 -15.19 48.01 7.49
CA ARG A 467 -14.74 47.21 6.34
C ARG A 467 -13.22 47.04 6.33
N ASN A 468 -12.46 48.10 6.59
CA ASN A 468 -11.00 48.02 6.64
C ASN A 468 -10.54 47.06 7.75
N VAL A 469 -11.17 47.13 8.94
CA VAL A 469 -10.88 46.20 10.04
C VAL A 469 -11.24 44.76 9.65
N LEU A 470 -12.39 44.54 9.02
CA LEU A 470 -12.78 43.23 8.52
C LEU A 470 -11.77 42.67 7.51
N GLU A 471 -11.36 43.48 6.53
CA GLU A 471 -10.37 43.08 5.52
C GLU A 471 -9.01 42.73 6.15
N ILE A 472 -8.57 43.44 7.20
CA ILE A 472 -7.33 43.11 7.94
C ILE A 472 -7.41 41.70 8.53
N PHE A 473 -8.46 41.38 9.28
CA PHE A 473 -8.60 40.07 9.91
C PHE A 473 -8.88 38.96 8.89
N MET A 474 -9.57 39.26 7.78
CA MET A 474 -9.74 38.32 6.67
C MET A 474 -8.42 37.95 5.99
N VAL A 475 -7.57 38.96 5.70
CA VAL A 475 -6.23 38.73 5.12
C VAL A 475 -5.36 37.96 6.11
N GLU A 476 -5.42 38.29 7.39
CA GLU A 476 -4.67 37.60 8.44
C GLU A 476 -5.03 36.12 8.55
N GLY A 477 -6.31 35.77 8.64
CA GLY A 477 -6.74 34.38 8.68
C GLY A 477 -6.42 33.63 7.38
N THR A 478 -6.56 34.30 6.23
CA THR A 478 -6.18 33.72 4.93
C THR A 478 -4.67 33.48 4.84
N MET A 479 -3.84 34.36 5.39
CA MET A 479 -2.39 34.18 5.46
C MET A 479 -2.01 32.98 6.34
N ILE A 480 -2.59 32.89 7.55
CA ILE A 480 -2.37 31.77 8.46
C ILE A 480 -2.77 30.45 7.78
N GLY A 481 -3.94 30.44 7.15
CA GLY A 481 -4.45 29.31 6.39
C GLY A 481 -3.53 28.93 5.22
N ALA A 482 -3.15 29.88 4.39
CA ALA A 482 -2.31 29.63 3.21
C ALA A 482 -0.91 29.14 3.57
N ILE A 483 -0.27 29.74 4.58
CA ILE A 483 1.05 29.29 5.04
C ILE A 483 0.94 27.90 5.65
N GLY A 484 -0.05 27.67 6.52
CA GLY A 484 -0.30 26.37 7.13
C GLY A 484 -0.56 25.28 6.10
N THR A 485 -1.51 25.49 5.19
CA THR A 485 -1.85 24.54 4.12
C THR A 485 -0.66 24.28 3.20
N PHE A 486 0.04 25.32 2.73
CA PHE A 486 1.25 25.14 1.92
C PHE A 486 2.28 24.30 2.66
N PHE A 487 2.48 24.57 3.95
CA PHE A 487 3.45 23.86 4.76
C PHE A 487 3.07 22.39 4.95
N GLY A 488 1.81 22.13 5.30
CA GLY A 488 1.30 20.77 5.50
C GLY A 488 1.36 19.93 4.23
N VAL A 489 0.88 20.48 3.11
CA VAL A 489 0.83 19.79 1.81
C VAL A 489 2.23 19.46 1.30
N ILE A 490 3.18 20.42 1.34
CA ILE A 490 4.56 20.18 0.90
C ILE A 490 5.26 19.16 1.79
N THR A 491 5.06 19.25 3.11
CA THR A 491 5.63 18.29 4.07
C THR A 491 5.08 16.89 3.81
N ALA A 492 3.77 16.76 3.55
CA ALA A 492 3.16 15.48 3.22
C ALA A 492 3.66 14.92 1.89
N LEU A 493 3.76 15.76 0.85
CA LEU A 493 4.30 15.35 -0.45
C LEU A 493 5.71 14.78 -0.31
N VAL A 494 6.58 15.47 0.43
CA VAL A 494 7.97 15.05 0.62
C VAL A 494 8.05 13.77 1.44
N LEU A 495 7.26 13.67 2.51
CA LEU A 495 7.22 12.46 3.33
C LEU A 495 6.67 11.27 2.54
N CYS A 496 5.49 11.39 1.93
CA CYS A 496 4.84 10.31 1.20
C CYS A 496 5.67 9.87 0.00
N LYS A 497 6.20 10.80 -0.79
CA LYS A 497 7.10 10.47 -1.91
C LYS A 497 8.44 9.90 -1.44
N GLY A 498 8.94 10.37 -0.28
CA GLY A 498 10.10 9.79 0.37
C GLY A 498 9.84 8.34 0.82
N LEU A 499 8.70 8.07 1.43
CA LEU A 499 8.30 6.73 1.85
C LEU A 499 8.04 5.80 0.66
N GLU A 500 7.47 6.33 -0.44
CA GLU A 500 7.30 5.62 -1.71
C GLU A 500 8.67 5.25 -2.32
N GLN A 501 9.61 6.19 -2.35
CA GLN A 501 10.93 6.00 -2.95
C GLN A 501 11.87 5.14 -2.10
N PHE A 502 11.91 5.36 -0.79
CA PHE A 502 12.79 4.64 0.13
C PHE A 502 12.19 3.32 0.61
N GLY A 503 10.86 3.15 0.51
CA GLY A 503 10.12 1.91 0.73
C GLY A 503 10.27 1.35 2.14
N VAL A 504 9.27 1.58 3.00
CA VAL A 504 9.16 0.82 4.26
C VAL A 504 8.67 -0.57 3.92
N ARG A 505 9.54 -1.57 4.09
CA ARG A 505 9.12 -2.97 3.93
C ARG A 505 8.42 -3.41 5.20
N LEU A 506 7.26 -3.99 5.02
CA LEU A 506 6.55 -4.69 6.09
C LEU A 506 6.97 -6.15 6.03
N ASP A 507 6.88 -6.85 7.16
CA ASP A 507 7.07 -8.29 7.18
C ASP A 507 5.96 -8.96 6.36
N PRO A 508 6.26 -9.61 5.22
CA PRO A 508 5.24 -10.22 4.38
C PRO A 508 4.50 -11.35 5.08
N GLU A 509 5.09 -12.01 6.10
CA GLU A 509 4.43 -13.07 6.86
C GLU A 509 3.34 -12.53 7.78
N VAL A 510 3.50 -11.30 8.26
CA VAL A 510 2.53 -10.66 9.17
C VAL A 510 1.53 -9.81 8.41
N TYR A 511 1.99 -9.06 7.40
CA TYR A 511 1.21 -8.00 6.76
C TYR A 511 0.75 -8.34 5.34
N TYR A 512 1.24 -9.42 4.70
CA TYR A 512 0.89 -9.80 3.31
C TYR A 512 1.05 -8.70 2.25
N VAL A 513 1.85 -7.68 2.56
CA VAL A 513 2.19 -6.58 1.67
C VAL A 513 3.69 -6.31 1.80
N ASP A 514 4.43 -6.41 0.69
CA ASP A 514 5.90 -6.36 0.72
C ASP A 514 6.45 -4.95 0.99
N ARG A 515 5.64 -3.92 0.74
CA ARG A 515 5.97 -2.50 0.95
C ARG A 515 4.73 -1.75 1.38
N LEU A 516 4.88 -0.75 2.24
CA LEU A 516 3.79 0.16 2.56
C LEU A 516 3.30 0.82 1.25
N PRO A 517 2.07 0.51 0.79
CA PRO A 517 1.61 0.99 -0.49
C PRO A 517 1.17 2.44 -0.31
N ILE A 518 1.87 3.34 -0.98
CA ILE A 518 1.60 4.79 -0.95
C ILE A 518 1.44 5.23 -2.39
N GLU A 519 0.31 5.85 -2.69
CA GLU A 519 0.07 6.44 -4.00
C GLU A 519 -0.17 7.95 -3.84
N VAL A 520 0.71 8.75 -4.41
CA VAL A 520 0.61 10.22 -4.35
C VAL A 520 -0.14 10.72 -5.60
N ASN A 521 -1.44 10.91 -5.46
CA ASN A 521 -2.26 11.52 -6.51
C ASN A 521 -2.26 13.06 -6.40
N LYS A 522 -1.80 13.72 -7.45
CA LYS A 522 -1.73 15.20 -7.50
C LYS A 522 -3.09 15.87 -7.35
N TRP A 523 -4.15 15.24 -7.88
CA TRP A 523 -5.50 15.78 -7.81
C TRP A 523 -6.04 15.76 -6.38
N ASP A 524 -5.80 14.68 -5.64
CA ASP A 524 -6.21 14.57 -4.25
C ASP A 524 -5.54 15.65 -3.39
N TYR A 525 -4.24 15.88 -3.60
CA TYR A 525 -3.50 16.94 -2.90
C TYR A 525 -4.01 18.34 -3.26
N ALA A 526 -4.34 18.59 -4.52
CA ALA A 526 -4.92 19.85 -4.95
C ALA A 526 -6.30 20.08 -4.32
N MET A 527 -7.15 19.04 -4.25
CA MET A 527 -8.46 19.12 -3.59
C MET A 527 -8.31 19.39 -2.10
N VAL A 528 -7.39 18.71 -1.40
CA VAL A 528 -7.10 18.97 0.01
C VAL A 528 -6.63 20.42 0.21
N ALA A 529 -5.74 20.93 -0.65
CA ALA A 529 -5.25 22.30 -0.56
C ALA A 529 -6.37 23.33 -0.75
N VAL A 530 -7.21 23.16 -1.78
CA VAL A 530 -8.34 24.06 -2.07
C VAL A 530 -9.38 23.99 -0.96
N ALA A 531 -9.73 22.80 -0.48
CA ALA A 531 -10.68 22.62 0.61
C ALA A 531 -10.17 23.26 1.90
N ALA A 532 -8.92 23.00 2.29
CA ALA A 532 -8.31 23.59 3.49
C ALA A 532 -8.30 25.12 3.41
N LEU A 533 -7.89 25.69 2.27
CA LEU A 533 -7.96 27.14 2.05
C LEU A 533 -9.38 27.67 2.18
N GLY A 534 -10.36 27.04 1.52
CA GLY A 534 -11.76 27.44 1.60
C GLY A 534 -12.29 27.43 3.04
N ILE A 535 -11.99 26.37 3.78
CA ILE A 535 -12.36 26.23 5.20
C ILE A 535 -11.69 27.30 6.05
N THR A 536 -10.41 27.59 5.83
CA THR A 536 -9.70 28.63 6.59
C THR A 536 -10.31 30.02 6.37
N VAL A 537 -10.66 30.33 5.12
CA VAL A 537 -11.34 31.59 4.77
C VAL A 537 -12.71 31.67 5.44
N LEU A 538 -13.51 30.60 5.37
CA LEU A 538 -14.83 30.53 6.01
C LEU A 538 -14.75 30.66 7.55
N ALA A 539 -13.81 29.95 8.17
CA ALA A 539 -13.57 30.00 9.62
C ALA A 539 -13.15 31.41 10.10
N THR A 540 -12.48 32.17 9.23
CA THR A 540 -12.01 33.54 9.52
C THR A 540 -13.13 34.57 9.51
N VAL A 541 -14.26 34.30 8.83
CA VAL A 541 -15.36 35.26 8.68
C VAL A 541 -15.93 35.69 10.03
N TYR A 542 -16.19 34.74 10.94
CA TYR A 542 -16.79 35.07 12.24
C TYR A 542 -15.88 35.94 13.12
N PRO A 543 -14.59 35.59 13.36
CA PRO A 543 -13.68 36.45 14.10
C PRO A 543 -13.46 37.83 13.46
N ALA A 544 -13.36 37.90 12.13
CA ALA A 544 -13.19 39.17 11.42
C ALA A 544 -14.41 40.08 11.58
N LEU A 545 -15.63 39.52 11.55
CA LEU A 545 -16.86 40.25 11.85
C LEU A 545 -16.87 40.74 13.31
N ALA A 546 -16.47 39.91 14.27
CA ALA A 546 -16.38 40.30 15.67
C ALA A 546 -15.42 41.49 15.86
N ALA A 547 -14.22 41.44 15.26
CA ALA A 547 -13.25 42.52 15.29
C ALA A 547 -13.79 43.83 14.67
N SER A 548 -14.46 43.71 13.51
CA SER A 548 -15.02 44.84 12.79
C SER A 548 -16.14 45.55 13.55
N ARG A 549 -16.78 44.89 14.53
CA ARG A 549 -17.89 45.46 15.32
C ARG A 549 -17.45 46.02 16.67
N LEU A 550 -16.17 45.90 17.03
CA LEU A 550 -15.63 46.44 18.29
C LEU A 550 -15.74 47.97 18.31
N ARG A 551 -16.33 48.55 19.36
CA ARG A 551 -16.48 50.01 19.48
C ARG A 551 -15.18 50.63 20.00
N PRO A 552 -14.74 51.79 19.47
CA PRO A 552 -13.49 52.43 19.92
C PRO A 552 -13.44 52.67 21.43
N VAL A 553 -14.58 53.04 22.03
CA VAL A 553 -14.70 53.28 23.47
C VAL A 553 -14.43 52.01 24.28
N ASP A 554 -14.92 50.85 23.85
CA ASP A 554 -14.79 49.60 24.59
C ASP A 554 -13.33 49.12 24.66
N GLY A 555 -12.55 49.37 23.60
CA GLY A 555 -11.13 49.00 23.53
C GLY A 555 -10.18 49.96 24.27
N ILE A 556 -10.62 51.17 24.59
CA ILE A 556 -9.82 52.17 25.34
C ILE A 556 -10.14 52.11 26.85
N ARG A 557 -11.37 51.70 27.21
CA ARG A 557 -11.86 51.69 28.60
C ARG A 557 -11.32 50.53 29.46
N HIS A 558 -10.69 49.52 28.86
CA HIS A 558 -10.08 48.41 29.59
C HIS A 558 -8.68 48.79 30.13
N GLU A 559 -8.64 49.72 31.08
CA GLU A 559 -7.59 49.89 32.10
C GLU A 559 -8.24 50.44 33.38
#